data_AF-A0A6V8CNI5-F1
#
_entry.id   AF-A0A6V8CNI5-F1
#
_cell.length_a   1.000
_cell.length_b   1.000
_cell.length_c   1.000
_cell.angle_alpha   90.00
_cell.angle_beta   90.00
_cell.angle_gamma   90.00
#
_symmetry.space_group_name_H-M   'P 1'
#
loop_
_entity.id
_entity.type
_entity.pdbx_description
1 polymer ?
#
loop_
_entity_poly.entity_id
_entity_poly.type
_entity_poly.pdbx_seq_one_letter_code
_entity_poly.pdbx_strand_id
1 'polypeptide(L)'
;VESVESGKVVESVQSEPVSSKNVFKQIVTTTPKKREHRRRRSRHDDAGGGRQPKVKKLNRQRYNDYKYAARDILEDESIADEHRSNLLGQIWAKGERIGVSATLEFIDEKEEQLIINNEVANKLRDLVKALTTRR
;
A
#
# COMPACT_ATOMS: atom_id res chain seq x y z
N VAL A 1 -9.93 -112.58 -9.50
CA VAL A 1 -9.72 -113.15 -8.15
C VAL A 1 -8.55 -112.40 -7.54
N GLU A 2 -8.81 -111.21 -6.99
CA GLU A 2 -9.35 -110.94 -5.65
C GLU A 2 -8.22 -110.59 -4.68
N SER A 3 -8.38 -109.41 -4.10
CA SER A 3 -7.59 -108.74 -3.08
C SER A 3 -7.42 -109.56 -1.82
N VAL A 4 -6.31 -109.36 -1.09
CA VAL A 4 -6.29 -109.39 0.39
C VAL A 4 -5.24 -108.40 0.93
N GLU A 5 -5.76 -107.34 1.58
CA GLU A 5 -5.36 -106.67 2.85
C GLU A 5 -3.89 -106.72 3.31
N SER A 6 -3.16 -105.59 3.38
CA SER A 6 -3.14 -104.52 4.41
C SER A 6 -2.49 -104.89 5.75
N GLY A 7 -1.37 -104.23 6.05
CA GLY A 7 -0.74 -104.17 7.37
C GLY A 7 -0.07 -102.80 7.58
N LYS A 8 -0.58 -102.04 8.54
CA LYS A 8 -0.30 -100.64 8.87
C LYS A 8 0.47 -100.59 10.19
N VAL A 9 1.66 -99.96 10.27
CA VAL A 9 2.16 -99.32 11.51
C VAL A 9 3.10 -98.14 11.17
N VAL A 10 2.51 -96.95 11.19
CA VAL A 10 2.99 -95.65 11.71
C VAL A 10 4.34 -95.61 12.46
N GLU A 11 5.20 -94.64 12.13
CA GLU A 11 5.70 -93.70 13.16
C GLU A 11 6.18 -92.38 12.54
N SER A 12 5.59 -91.31 13.06
CA SER A 12 5.79 -89.91 12.73
C SER A 12 6.99 -89.33 13.48
N VAL A 13 7.95 -88.74 12.77
CA VAL A 13 8.92 -87.81 13.37
C VAL A 13 8.52 -86.39 12.96
N GLN A 14 7.92 -85.70 13.92
CA GLN A 14 7.64 -84.27 13.86
C GLN A 14 8.98 -83.51 13.79
N SER A 15 9.21 -82.74 12.72
CA SER A 15 10.26 -81.73 12.70
C SER A 15 9.66 -80.38 13.10
N GLU A 16 10.09 -79.89 14.25
CA GLU A 16 9.84 -78.54 14.76
C GLU A 16 10.04 -77.47 13.67
N PRO A 17 9.13 -76.49 13.51
CA PRO A 17 9.36 -75.40 12.59
C PRO A 17 10.45 -74.48 13.17
N VAL A 18 11.65 -74.54 12.61
CA VAL A 18 12.70 -73.54 12.80
C VAL A 18 12.12 -72.18 12.42
N SER A 19 11.73 -71.42 13.45
CA SER A 19 11.25 -70.05 13.34
C SER A 19 12.33 -69.20 12.67
N SER A 20 12.22 -68.99 11.37
CA SER A 20 13.09 -68.09 10.62
C SER A 20 12.94 -66.69 11.21
N LYS A 21 14.05 -66.16 11.73
CA LYS A 21 14.10 -64.81 12.29
C LYS A 21 13.82 -63.84 11.14
N ASN A 22 12.64 -63.22 11.12
CA ASN A 22 12.23 -62.26 10.11
C ASN A 22 13.29 -61.15 9.96
N VAL A 23 14.01 -61.18 8.83
CA VAL A 23 15.13 -60.29 8.49
C VAL A 23 14.64 -58.93 7.98
N PHE A 24 13.32 -58.73 7.88
CA PHE A 24 12.68 -57.51 7.39
C PHE A 24 12.25 -56.57 8.51
N LYS A 25 13.12 -56.30 9.50
CA LYS A 25 12.90 -55.14 10.37
C LYS A 25 13.18 -53.88 9.55
N GLN A 26 12.11 -53.20 9.19
CA GLN A 26 12.14 -51.90 8.51
C GLN A 26 12.94 -50.91 9.36
N ILE A 27 14.15 -50.58 8.91
CA ILE A 27 14.99 -49.59 9.57
C ILE A 27 14.33 -48.24 9.29
N VAL A 28 13.64 -47.68 10.29
CA VAL A 28 13.06 -46.34 10.21
C VAL A 28 14.21 -45.34 10.35
N THR A 29 14.88 -45.03 9.25
CA THR A 29 15.86 -43.95 9.24
C THR A 29 15.12 -42.61 9.31
N THR A 30 15.23 -41.92 10.44
CA THR A 30 14.70 -40.55 10.59
C THR A 30 15.57 -39.59 9.81
N THR A 31 15.32 -39.44 8.50
CA THR A 31 15.97 -38.41 7.69
C THR A 31 15.55 -37.03 8.20
N PRO A 32 16.49 -36.11 8.52
CA PRO A 32 16.12 -34.78 8.99
C PRO A 32 15.39 -34.03 7.85
N LYS A 33 14.17 -33.56 8.13
CA LYS A 33 13.40 -32.76 7.17
C LYS A 33 14.23 -31.54 6.76
N LYS A 34 14.55 -31.42 5.47
CA LYS A 34 15.19 -30.25 4.88
C LYS A 34 14.33 -29.03 5.24
N ARG A 35 14.84 -28.15 6.09
CA ARG A 35 14.18 -26.88 6.40
C ARG A 35 14.09 -26.12 5.10
N GLU A 36 12.88 -26.01 4.55
CA GLU A 36 12.59 -25.17 3.39
C GLU A 36 12.79 -23.73 3.87
N HIS A 37 14.04 -23.24 3.76
CA HIS A 37 14.35 -21.83 3.89
C HIS A 37 13.74 -21.13 2.68
N ARG A 38 12.40 -20.98 2.69
CA ARG A 38 11.76 -19.88 1.96
C ARG A 38 12.40 -18.64 2.53
N ARG A 39 13.34 -18.07 1.77
CA ARG A 39 13.88 -16.74 2.02
C ARG A 39 12.67 -15.82 2.07
N ARG A 40 12.17 -15.54 3.28
CA ARG A 40 11.21 -14.47 3.50
C ARG A 40 11.96 -13.24 3.06
N ARG A 41 11.63 -12.72 1.88
CA ARG A 41 12.15 -11.44 1.41
C ARG A 41 11.98 -10.47 2.57
N SER A 42 13.12 -9.99 3.09
CA SER A 42 13.12 -9.06 4.21
C SER A 42 12.34 -7.84 3.73
N ARG A 43 11.27 -7.46 4.43
CA ARG A 43 10.43 -6.30 4.10
C ARG A 43 11.19 -4.95 4.16
N HIS A 44 12.51 -4.99 4.35
CA HIS A 44 13.39 -3.83 4.40
C HIS A 44 14.05 -3.51 3.04
N ASP A 45 14.01 -4.40 2.05
CA ASP A 45 14.52 -4.08 0.69
C ASP A 45 13.52 -3.23 -0.13
N ASP A 46 12.32 -2.96 0.40
CA ASP A 46 11.35 -1.99 -0.13
C ASP A 46 11.66 -0.54 0.32
N ALA A 47 12.86 -0.27 0.85
CA ALA A 47 13.32 1.06 1.28
C ALA A 47 13.68 2.00 0.10
N GLY A 48 13.52 1.55 -1.14
CA GLY A 48 13.77 2.36 -2.35
C GLY A 48 12.45 2.86 -2.96
N GLY A 49 11.93 3.98 -2.46
CA GLY A 49 10.75 4.65 -3.04
C GLY A 49 9.57 4.79 -2.09
N GLY A 50 9.84 5.20 -0.83
CA GLY A 50 8.79 5.50 0.15
C GLY A 50 7.66 6.36 -0.44
N ARG A 51 6.43 6.16 0.05
CA ARG A 51 5.27 6.92 -0.44
C ARG A 51 5.52 8.41 -0.26
N GLN A 52 5.27 9.20 -1.31
CA GLN A 52 5.27 10.65 -1.19
C GLN A 52 4.35 11.09 -0.05
N PRO A 53 4.76 12.10 0.74
CA PRO A 53 3.93 12.62 1.81
C PRO A 53 2.59 13.09 1.23
N LYS A 54 1.50 12.72 1.91
CA LYS A 54 0.15 13.16 1.54
C LYS A 54 0.01 14.62 1.91
N VAL A 55 -0.05 15.49 0.90
CA VAL A 55 -0.29 16.92 1.08
C VAL A 55 -1.76 17.23 0.80
N LYS A 56 -2.35 18.13 1.59
CA LYS A 56 -3.70 18.65 1.35
C LYS A 56 -3.69 19.52 0.09
N LYS A 57 -4.54 19.19 -0.87
CA LYS A 57 -4.64 19.86 -2.18
C LYS A 57 -6.04 20.44 -2.39
N LEU A 58 -6.11 21.43 -3.26
CA LEU A 58 -7.36 22.04 -3.69
C LEU A 58 -8.15 21.07 -4.58
N ASN A 59 -9.48 21.03 -4.44
CA ASN A 59 -10.29 20.13 -5.26
C ASN A 59 -10.41 20.68 -6.69
N ARG A 60 -9.76 20.00 -7.64
CA ARG A 60 -9.74 20.36 -9.07
C ARG A 60 -11.13 20.48 -9.71
N GLN A 61 -12.14 19.75 -9.23
CA GLN A 61 -13.51 19.83 -9.76
C GLN A 61 -14.17 21.17 -9.47
N ARG A 62 -13.75 21.86 -8.39
CA ARG A 62 -14.29 23.15 -7.97
C ARG A 62 -13.56 24.33 -8.58
N TYR A 63 -12.89 24.13 -9.71
CA TYR A 63 -12.15 25.20 -10.40
C TYR A 63 -13.05 26.38 -10.77
N ASN A 64 -14.27 26.11 -11.26
CA ASN A 64 -15.18 27.17 -11.65
C ASN A 64 -15.64 27.99 -10.43
N ASP A 65 -16.02 27.33 -9.33
CA ASP A 65 -16.34 28.00 -8.06
C ASP A 65 -15.20 28.92 -7.62
N TYR A 66 -13.98 28.39 -7.61
CA TYR A 66 -12.76 29.14 -7.31
C TYR A 66 -12.60 30.34 -8.24
N LYS A 67 -12.71 30.12 -9.56
CA LYS A 67 -12.48 31.15 -10.57
C LYS A 67 -13.42 32.32 -10.40
N TYR A 68 -14.70 32.08 -10.14
CA TYR A 68 -15.68 33.15 -9.97
C TYR A 68 -15.48 33.88 -8.64
N ALA A 69 -15.37 33.16 -7.52
CA ALA A 69 -15.22 33.77 -6.21
C ALA A 69 -13.88 34.51 -6.04
N ALA A 70 -12.79 33.97 -6.57
CA ALA A 70 -11.50 34.65 -6.54
C ALA A 70 -11.47 35.88 -7.45
N ARG A 71 -12.15 35.84 -8.59
CA ARG A 71 -12.25 37.00 -9.48
C ARG A 71 -13.00 38.16 -8.81
N ASP A 72 -14.11 37.86 -8.15
CA ASP A 72 -14.90 38.83 -7.39
C ASP A 72 -14.07 39.50 -6.28
N ILE A 73 -13.26 38.72 -5.55
CA ILE A 73 -12.34 39.25 -4.53
C ILE A 73 -11.21 40.10 -5.13
N LEU A 74 -10.69 39.73 -6.31
CA LEU A 74 -9.56 40.40 -6.95
C LEU A 74 -9.96 41.62 -7.80
N GLU A 75 -11.26 41.85 -8.04
CA GLU A 75 -11.77 43.01 -8.78
C GLU A 75 -11.69 44.32 -7.98
N ASP A 76 -11.30 44.22 -6.70
CA ASP A 76 -11.03 45.35 -5.81
C ASP A 76 -9.98 46.33 -6.40
N GLU A 77 -10.27 47.63 -6.34
CA GLU A 77 -9.46 48.71 -6.93
C GLU A 77 -8.07 48.84 -6.29
N SER A 78 -7.89 48.24 -5.12
CA SER A 78 -6.59 48.12 -4.44
C SER A 78 -5.55 47.27 -5.19
N ILE A 79 -5.96 46.51 -6.22
CA ILE A 79 -5.06 45.63 -6.98
C ILE A 79 -5.00 46.07 -8.44
N ALA A 80 -3.80 46.36 -8.92
CA ALA A 80 -3.56 46.66 -10.32
C ALA A 80 -3.99 45.50 -11.23
N ASP A 81 -4.65 45.82 -12.35
CA ASP A 81 -5.19 44.83 -13.31
C ASP A 81 -4.14 43.83 -13.81
N GLU A 82 -2.88 44.25 -13.92
CA GLU A 82 -1.73 43.42 -14.32
C GLU A 82 -1.49 42.24 -13.36
N HIS A 83 -1.80 42.41 -12.08
CA HIS A 83 -1.57 41.40 -11.05
C HIS A 83 -2.77 40.47 -10.86
N ARG A 84 -3.99 40.90 -11.20
CA ARG A 84 -5.23 40.12 -11.00
C ARG A 84 -5.19 38.76 -11.70
N SER A 85 -4.86 38.76 -12.99
CA SER A 85 -4.79 37.52 -13.79
C SER A 85 -3.67 36.59 -13.32
N ASN A 86 -2.52 37.17 -12.94
CA ASN A 86 -1.37 36.43 -12.43
C ASN A 86 -1.68 35.76 -11.09
N LEU A 87 -2.26 36.51 -10.14
CA LEU A 87 -2.66 36.00 -8.83
C LEU A 87 -3.71 34.88 -8.99
N LEU A 88 -4.75 35.10 -9.79
CA LEU A 88 -5.81 34.12 -10.01
C LEU A 88 -5.26 32.77 -10.50
N GLY A 89 -4.38 32.80 -11.50
CA GLY A 89 -3.77 31.61 -12.08
C GLY A 89 -2.74 30.93 -11.16
N GLN A 90 -1.88 31.71 -10.51
CA GLN A 90 -0.82 31.19 -9.65
C GLN A 90 -1.36 30.58 -8.36
N ILE A 91 -2.34 31.21 -7.72
CA ILE A 91 -2.99 30.67 -6.51
C ILE A 91 -3.62 29.31 -6.82
N TRP A 92 -4.34 29.19 -7.96
CA TRP A 92 -4.92 27.92 -8.38
C TRP A 92 -3.86 26.85 -8.66
N ALA A 93 -2.84 27.19 -9.45
CA ALA A 93 -1.79 26.25 -9.83
C ALA A 93 -1.00 25.75 -8.61
N LYS A 94 -0.68 26.63 -7.65
CA LYS A 94 0.00 26.25 -6.40
C LYS A 94 -0.91 25.37 -5.53
N GLY A 95 -2.20 25.70 -5.41
CA GLY A 95 -3.14 24.94 -4.59
C GLY A 95 -3.46 23.54 -5.10
N GLU A 96 -3.57 23.38 -6.41
CA GLU A 96 -3.87 22.10 -7.06
C GLU A 96 -2.61 21.22 -7.21
N ARG A 97 -1.47 21.79 -7.62
CA ARG A 97 -0.26 21.02 -7.91
C ARG A 97 0.57 20.73 -6.67
N ILE A 98 0.85 21.75 -5.86
CA ILE A 98 1.75 21.66 -4.71
C ILE A 98 0.92 21.33 -3.47
N GLY A 99 0.00 22.22 -3.11
CA GLY A 99 -0.88 22.06 -1.97
C GLY A 99 -1.31 23.38 -1.35
N VAL A 100 -2.11 23.26 -0.30
CA VAL A 100 -2.76 24.39 0.37
C VAL A 100 -1.75 25.25 1.14
N SER A 101 -0.77 24.65 1.82
CA SER A 101 0.23 25.41 2.58
C SER A 101 1.01 26.37 1.67
N ALA A 102 1.51 25.86 0.54
CA ALA A 102 2.24 26.65 -0.46
C ALA A 102 1.39 27.77 -1.08
N THR A 103 0.06 27.62 -1.05
CA THR A 103 -0.86 28.67 -1.53
C THR A 103 -1.02 29.77 -0.50
N LEU A 104 -1.10 29.41 0.78
CA LEU A 104 -1.17 30.38 1.88
C LEU A 104 0.14 31.18 1.96
N GLU A 105 1.29 30.49 1.92
CA GLU A 105 2.61 31.14 1.87
C GLU A 105 2.72 32.11 0.68
N PHE A 106 2.19 31.75 -0.49
CA PHE A 106 2.18 32.66 -1.63
C PHE A 106 1.31 33.90 -1.43
N ILE A 107 0.17 33.76 -0.75
CA ILE A 107 -0.68 34.92 -0.44
C ILE A 107 0.05 35.82 0.57
N ASP A 108 0.71 35.23 1.56
CA ASP A 108 1.50 35.95 2.57
C ASP A 108 2.67 36.72 1.90
N GLU A 109 3.42 36.07 1.01
CA GLU A 109 4.50 36.72 0.21
C GLU A 109 3.99 37.92 -0.59
N LYS A 110 2.76 37.84 -1.13
CA LYS A 110 2.17 38.91 -1.96
C LYS A 110 1.61 40.06 -1.13
N GLU A 111 1.14 39.75 0.08
CA GLU A 111 0.77 40.76 1.06
C GLU A 111 2.02 41.52 1.56
N GLU A 112 3.10 40.83 1.87
CA GLU A 112 4.39 41.44 2.28
C GLU A 112 4.97 42.33 1.18
N GLN A 113 4.78 41.97 -0.09
CA GLN A 113 5.17 42.77 -1.26
C GLN A 113 4.26 43.98 -1.50
N LEU A 114 3.20 44.17 -0.68
CA LEU A 114 2.18 45.22 -0.83
C LEU A 114 1.48 45.21 -2.20
N ILE A 115 1.39 44.03 -2.82
CA ILE A 115 0.65 43.84 -4.08
C ILE A 115 -0.85 43.69 -3.80
N ILE A 116 -1.20 43.13 -2.64
CA ILE A 116 -2.57 42.93 -2.19
C ILE A 116 -2.76 43.51 -0.79
N ASN A 117 -3.96 44.03 -0.53
CA ASN A 117 -4.36 44.47 0.81
C ASN A 117 -4.60 43.30 1.76
N ASN A 118 -4.41 43.54 3.07
CA ASN A 118 -4.64 42.56 4.12
C ASN A 118 -6.08 41.98 4.09
N GLU A 119 -7.08 42.83 3.82
CA GLU A 119 -8.48 42.38 3.70
C GLU A 119 -8.69 41.39 2.56
N VAL A 120 -8.11 41.68 1.39
CA VAL A 120 -8.18 40.80 0.22
C VAL A 120 -7.42 39.50 0.48
N ALA A 121 -6.23 39.59 1.08
CA ALA A 121 -5.43 38.43 1.45
C ALA A 121 -6.21 37.50 2.39
N ASN A 122 -6.90 38.04 3.40
CA ASN A 122 -7.73 37.25 4.32
C ASN A 122 -8.90 36.55 3.61
N LYS A 123 -9.62 37.26 2.74
CA LYS A 123 -10.70 36.67 1.93
C LYS A 123 -10.18 35.51 1.05
N LEU A 124 -9.01 35.68 0.43
CA LEU A 124 -8.39 34.62 -0.38
C LEU A 124 -7.99 33.41 0.47
N ARG A 125 -7.41 33.62 1.66
CA ARG A 125 -7.07 32.52 2.59
C ARG A 125 -8.30 31.71 2.96
N ASP A 126 -9.41 32.37 3.25
CA ASP A 126 -10.66 31.70 3.64
C ASP A 126 -11.30 30.96 2.46
N LEU A 127 -11.28 31.56 1.27
CA LEU A 127 -11.71 30.91 0.03
C LEU A 127 -10.92 29.62 -0.23
N VAL A 128 -9.59 29.69 -0.13
CA VAL A 128 -8.73 28.51 -0.31
C VAL A 128 -9.11 27.44 0.70
N LYS A 129 -9.20 27.77 2.00
CA LYS A 129 -9.59 26.83 3.08
C LYS A 129 -10.94 26.16 2.79
N ALA A 130 -11.95 26.91 2.36
CA ALA A 130 -13.29 26.41 2.06
C ALA A 130 -13.34 25.43 0.88
N LEU A 131 -12.44 25.60 -0.09
CA LEU A 131 -12.32 24.76 -1.27
C LEU A 131 -11.41 23.54 -1.05
N THR A 132 -10.69 23.48 0.08
CA THR A 132 -9.87 22.32 0.43
C THR A 132 -10.75 21.13 0.80
N THR A 133 -10.46 19.97 0.22
CA THR A 133 -11.02 18.70 0.68
C THR A 133 -10.12 18.12 1.77
N ARG A 134 -10.71 17.72 2.89
CA ARG A 134 -10.00 17.01 3.97
C ARG A 134 -9.47 15.68 3.43
N ARG A 135 -8.16 15.55 3.23
CA ARG A 135 -7.50 14.27 2.91
C ARG A 135 -6.11 14.18 3.52
#